data_AF-A0A6L7GT16-F1
#
_entry.id   AF-A0A6L7GT16-F1
#
_cell.length_a   1.000
_cell.length_b   1.000
_cell.length_c   1.000
_cell.angle_alpha   90.00
_cell.angle_beta   90.00
_cell.angle_gamma   90.00
#
_symmetry.space_group_name_H-M   'P 1'
#
loop_
_entity.id
_entity.type
_entity.pdbx_description
1 polymer ?
#
loop_
_entity_poly.entity_id
_entity_poly.type
_entity_poly.pdbx_seq_one_letter_code
_entity_poly.pdbx_strand_id
1 'polypeptide(L)'
;MSSWLPRGLVMTAVHVVARVLLGVAVVNAPLHTTVWKTIAIAAVVLVALLWGGVDGVADARANPDPDDYEDLTVRWLQAGLLAGVVAGLISWILGRYVFAGIGEGSLFIELIAGGSFTALLVFVPAFTGAAVGRWIVRRDQRRADADEDWSVHAERDPEHAAS
;
A
#
# COMPACT_ATOMS: atom_id res chain seq x y z
N MET A 1 -19.98 3.05 3.03
CA MET A 1 -19.24 4.06 3.83
C MET A 1 -17.84 4.22 3.25
N SER A 2 -17.26 5.42 3.22
CA SER A 2 -16.02 5.75 2.51
C SER A 2 -14.80 4.97 3.05
N SER A 3 -14.53 3.80 2.48
CA SER A 3 -13.44 2.92 2.91
C SER A 3 -12.04 3.52 2.63
N TRP A 4 -11.94 4.52 1.76
CA TRP A 4 -10.68 5.21 1.42
C TRP A 4 -10.17 6.15 2.52
N LEU A 5 -11.07 6.78 3.30
CA LEU A 5 -10.72 7.76 4.32
C LEU A 5 -9.83 7.20 5.44
N PRO A 6 -10.17 6.07 6.10
CA PRO A 6 -9.33 5.52 7.16
C PRO A 6 -7.94 5.10 6.65
N ARG A 7 -7.85 4.59 5.42
CA ARG A 7 -6.57 4.23 4.78
C ARG A 7 -5.68 5.46 4.63
N GLY A 8 -6.23 6.53 4.07
CA GLY A 8 -5.51 7.80 3.93
C GLY A 8 -5.03 8.34 5.27
N LEU A 9 -5.89 8.33 6.30
CA LEU A 9 -5.54 8.84 7.63
C LEU A 9 -4.47 8.01 8.34
N VAL A 10 -4.53 6.68 8.24
CA VAL A 10 -3.46 5.81 8.79
C VAL A 10 -2.16 6.02 8.04
N MET A 11 -2.19 6.14 6.71
CA MET A 11 -0.98 6.41 5.93
C MET A 11 -0.39 7.80 6.21
N THR A 12 -1.23 8.81 6.48
CA THR A 12 -0.78 10.10 7.02
C THR A 12 -0.02 9.89 8.32
N ALA A 13 -0.62 9.17 9.28
CA ALA A 13 -0.01 8.94 10.59
C ALA A 13 1.33 8.20 10.45
N VAL A 14 1.38 7.13 9.66
CA VAL A 14 2.59 6.36 9.37
C VAL A 14 3.69 7.25 8.79
N HIS A 15 3.36 8.10 7.80
CA HIS A 15 4.32 9.00 7.18
C HIS A 15 4.83 10.08 8.15
N VAL A 16 3.94 10.68 8.93
CA VAL A 16 4.30 11.70 9.93
C VAL A 16 5.19 11.10 11.03
N VAL A 17 4.87 9.91 11.53
CA VAL A 17 5.71 9.21 12.51
C VAL A 17 7.09 8.91 11.92
N ALA A 18 7.16 8.41 10.68
CA ALA A 18 8.42 8.18 10.00
C ALA A 18 9.26 9.47 9.86
N ARG A 19 8.62 10.60 9.52
CA ARG A 19 9.25 11.93 9.45
C ARG A 19 9.80 12.38 10.81
N VAL A 20 9.03 12.23 11.88
CA VAL A 20 9.46 12.61 13.24
C VAL A 20 10.64 11.77 13.68
N LEU A 21 10.58 10.44 13.51
CA LEU A 21 11.68 9.53 13.84
C LEU A 21 12.94 9.85 13.04
N LEU A 22 12.78 10.18 11.74
CA LEU A 22 13.90 10.61 10.91
C LEU A 22 14.51 11.91 11.41
N GLY A 23 13.69 12.92 11.77
CA GLY A 23 14.17 14.17 12.34
C GLY A 23 14.99 13.94 13.62
N VAL A 24 14.50 13.09 14.52
CA VAL A 24 15.22 12.71 15.74
C VAL A 24 16.53 11.97 15.40
N ALA A 25 16.51 11.03 14.46
CA ALA A 25 17.68 10.26 14.08
C ALA A 25 18.77 11.13 13.44
N VAL A 26 18.38 12.10 12.59
CA VAL A 26 19.32 13.04 11.95
C VAL A 26 19.99 13.94 12.98
N VAL A 27 19.25 14.42 13.98
CA VAL A 27 19.81 15.24 15.06
C VAL A 27 20.81 14.45 15.92
N ASN A 28 20.52 13.17 16.21
CA ASN A 28 21.34 12.36 17.11
C ASN A 28 22.49 11.59 16.42
N ALA A 29 22.36 11.27 15.13
CA ALA A 29 23.31 10.46 14.38
C ALA A 29 23.55 11.00 12.95
N PRO A 30 24.11 12.21 12.80
CA PRO A 30 24.18 12.91 11.51
C PRO A 30 25.01 12.17 10.44
N LEU A 31 26.00 11.37 10.85
CA LEU A 31 26.88 10.60 9.96
C LEU A 31 26.15 9.47 9.18
N HIS A 32 24.97 9.06 9.62
CA HIS A 32 24.21 7.95 9.01
C HIS A 32 22.87 8.38 8.41
N THR A 33 22.73 9.67 8.08
CA THR A 33 21.49 10.27 7.56
C THR A 33 20.89 9.51 6.36
N THR A 34 21.72 9.04 5.42
CA THR A 34 21.25 8.26 4.26
C THR A 34 20.59 6.95 4.68
N VAL A 35 21.18 6.22 5.63
CA VAL A 35 20.65 4.93 6.09
C VAL A 35 19.28 5.12 6.75
N TRP A 36 19.17 6.11 7.65
CA TRP A 36 17.91 6.42 8.33
C TRP A 36 16.81 6.83 7.36
N LYS A 37 17.14 7.65 6.35
CA LYS A 37 16.18 8.05 5.31
C LYS A 37 15.71 6.85 4.51
N THR A 38 16.62 5.95 4.11
CA THR A 38 16.27 4.73 3.37
C THR A 38 15.36 3.82 4.20
N ILE A 39 15.67 3.61 5.48
CA ILE A 39 14.83 2.80 6.38
C ILE A 39 13.44 3.41 6.53
N ALA A 40 13.34 4.73 6.74
CA ALA A 40 12.05 5.42 6.88
C ALA A 40 11.19 5.27 5.61
N ILE A 41 11.78 5.47 4.43
CA ILE A 41 11.08 5.29 3.15
C ILE A 41 10.66 3.83 2.98
N ALA A 42 11.57 2.88 3.23
CA ALA A 42 11.29 1.45 3.12
C ALA A 42 10.13 1.03 4.04
N ALA A 43 10.09 1.54 5.27
CA ALA A 43 9.00 1.26 6.20
C ALA A 43 7.64 1.75 5.68
N VAL A 44 7.56 2.98 5.18
CA VAL A 44 6.32 3.52 4.58
C VAL A 44 5.88 2.69 3.38
N VAL A 45 6.82 2.34 2.50
CA VAL A 45 6.58 1.51 1.30
C VAL A 45 6.08 0.13 1.69
N LEU A 46 6.71 -0.52 2.67
CA LEU A 46 6.32 -1.86 3.13
C LEU A 46 4.91 -1.86 3.72
N VAL A 47 4.57 -0.87 4.56
CA VAL A 47 3.22 -0.75 5.12
C VAL A 47 2.18 -0.58 4.00
N ALA A 48 2.45 0.32 3.05
CA ALA A 48 1.56 0.53 1.90
C ALA A 48 1.40 -0.74 1.05
N LEU A 49 2.51 -1.41 0.75
CA LEU A 49 2.53 -2.62 -0.09
C LEU A 49 1.81 -3.80 0.57
N LEU A 50 2.06 -4.05 1.85
CA LEU A 50 1.42 -5.13 2.59
C LEU A 50 -0.08 -4.88 2.74
N TRP A 51 -0.48 -3.66 3.09
CA TRP A 51 -1.90 -3.32 3.21
C TRP A 51 -2.60 -3.39 1.85
N GLY A 52 -2.00 -2.82 0.80
CA GLY A 52 -2.50 -2.97 -0.56
C GLY A 52 -2.69 -4.43 -0.94
N GLY A 53 -1.72 -5.30 -0.60
CA GLY A 53 -1.80 -6.74 -0.78
C GLY A 53 -2.98 -7.39 -0.06
N VAL A 54 -3.16 -7.08 1.22
CA VAL A 54 -4.30 -7.56 2.02
C VAL A 54 -5.63 -7.11 1.41
N ASP A 55 -5.73 -5.86 0.98
CA ASP A 55 -6.93 -5.34 0.30
C ASP A 55 -7.20 -6.09 -1.01
N GLY A 56 -6.17 -6.33 -1.83
CA GLY A 56 -6.32 -7.07 -3.08
C GLY A 56 -6.72 -8.54 -2.90
N VAL A 57 -6.18 -9.20 -1.86
CA VAL A 57 -6.59 -10.56 -1.48
C VAL A 57 -8.04 -10.58 -0.98
N ALA A 58 -8.41 -9.63 -0.12
CA ALA A 58 -9.76 -9.54 0.42
C ALA A 58 -10.80 -9.30 -0.67
N ASP A 59 -10.50 -8.40 -1.61
CA ASP A 59 -11.37 -8.08 -2.75
C ASP A 59 -11.53 -9.28 -3.70
N ALA A 60 -10.44 -9.96 -4.08
CA ALA A 60 -10.52 -11.14 -4.94
C ALA A 60 -11.22 -12.35 -4.29
N ARG A 61 -11.30 -12.40 -2.95
CA ARG A 61 -12.06 -13.43 -2.22
C ARG A 61 -13.54 -13.08 -2.10
N ALA A 62 -13.87 -11.80 -2.01
CA ALA A 62 -15.25 -11.33 -1.93
C ALA A 62 -15.95 -11.40 -3.30
N ASN A 63 -15.20 -11.16 -4.37
CA ASN A 63 -15.70 -11.12 -5.74
C ASN A 63 -14.99 -12.21 -6.58
N PRO A 64 -15.62 -13.37 -6.85
CA PRO A 64 -15.02 -14.42 -7.66
C PRO A 64 -14.86 -14.02 -9.14
N ASP A 65 -15.78 -13.20 -9.65
CA ASP A 65 -15.72 -12.66 -11.01
C ASP A 65 -14.82 -11.40 -11.05
N PRO A 66 -13.78 -11.34 -11.91
CA PRO A 66 -12.96 -10.15 -12.11
C PRO A 66 -13.73 -8.87 -12.45
N ASP A 67 -14.89 -8.99 -13.09
CA ASP A 67 -15.68 -7.84 -13.51
C ASP A 67 -16.40 -7.15 -12.33
N ASP A 68 -16.52 -7.85 -11.20
CA ASP A 68 -17.13 -7.34 -9.96
C ASP A 68 -16.11 -6.73 -8.97
N TYR A 69 -14.84 -6.61 -9.37
CA TYR A 69 -13.78 -6.09 -8.49
C TYR A 69 -14.03 -4.63 -8.10
N GLU A 70 -13.77 -4.31 -6.83
CA GLU A 70 -13.87 -2.93 -6.38
C GLU A 70 -12.78 -2.05 -7.03
N ASP A 71 -13.03 -0.75 -7.18
CA ASP A 71 -12.03 0.20 -7.67
C ASP A 71 -11.00 0.56 -6.57
N LEU A 72 -10.17 -0.42 -6.22
CA LEU A 72 -9.06 -0.25 -5.27
C LEU A 72 -8.04 0.79 -5.76
N THR A 73 -7.89 0.93 -7.07
CA THR A 73 -6.98 1.91 -7.68
C THR A 73 -7.37 3.32 -7.28
N VAL A 74 -8.63 3.72 -7.52
CA VAL A 74 -9.11 5.05 -7.15
C VAL A 74 -9.10 5.25 -5.64
N ARG A 75 -9.46 4.22 -4.86
CA ARG A 75 -9.43 4.31 -3.39
C ARG A 75 -8.02 4.57 -2.85
N TRP A 76 -7.01 3.87 -3.35
CA TRP A 76 -5.62 4.07 -2.95
C TRP A 76 -5.05 5.38 -3.49
N LEU A 77 -5.52 5.85 -4.65
CA LEU A 77 -5.16 7.17 -5.18
C LEU A 77 -5.68 8.29 -4.27
N GLN A 78 -6.95 8.22 -3.86
CA GLN A 78 -7.55 9.17 -2.91
C GLN A 78 -6.85 9.13 -1.55
N ALA A 79 -6.56 7.92 -1.04
CA ALA A 79 -5.83 7.74 0.20
C ALA A 79 -4.41 8.33 0.14
N GLY A 80 -3.68 8.08 -0.96
CA GLY A 80 -2.35 8.64 -1.18
C GLY A 80 -2.37 10.16 -1.29
N LEU A 81 -3.33 10.73 -2.01
CA LEU A 81 -3.47 12.18 -2.15
C LEU A 81 -3.79 12.84 -0.80
N LEU A 82 -4.74 12.28 -0.04
CA LEU A 82 -5.04 12.74 1.32
C LEU A 82 -3.79 12.64 2.21
N ALA A 83 -3.09 11.52 2.15
CA ALA A 83 -1.86 11.31 2.91
C ALA A 83 -0.80 12.36 2.57
N GLY A 84 -0.58 12.64 1.28
CA GLY A 84 0.39 13.63 0.83
C GLY A 84 0.07 15.04 1.29
N VAL A 85 -1.17 15.50 1.10
CA VAL A 85 -1.59 16.85 1.49
C VAL A 85 -1.53 17.03 3.01
N VAL A 86 -2.12 16.10 3.76
CA VAL A 86 -2.20 16.22 5.23
C VAL A 86 -0.82 16.02 5.87
N ALA A 87 -0.02 15.05 5.40
CA ALA A 87 1.33 14.84 5.94
C ALA A 87 2.28 15.99 5.58
N GLY A 88 2.14 16.58 4.39
CA GLY A 88 2.89 17.78 3.99
C GLY A 88 2.56 18.97 4.90
N LEU A 89 1.29 19.22 5.15
CA LEU A 89 0.84 20.27 6.08
C LEU A 89 1.36 20.04 7.51
N ILE A 90 1.19 18.83 8.04
CA ILE A 90 1.67 18.48 9.39
C ILE A 90 3.18 18.63 9.48
N SER A 91 3.92 18.13 8.49
CA SER A 91 5.38 18.22 8.47
C SER A 91 5.87 19.66 8.43
N TRP A 92 5.22 20.52 7.65
CA TRP A 92 5.54 21.94 7.62
C TRP A 92 5.33 22.61 8.98
N ILE A 93 4.22 22.30 9.67
CA ILE A 93 3.96 22.80 11.03
C ILE A 93 5.05 22.33 11.99
N LEU A 94 5.41 21.04 11.95
CA LEU A 94 6.45 20.48 12.80
C LEU A 94 7.83 21.11 12.54
N GLY A 95 8.20 21.30 11.29
CA GLY A 95 9.43 21.99 10.90
C GLY A 95 9.52 23.43 11.37
N ARG A 96 8.40 24.14 11.26
CA ARG A 96 8.35 25.57 11.55
C ARG A 96 8.40 25.85 13.06
N TYR A 97 7.79 24.99 13.87
CA TYR A 97 7.51 25.29 15.28
C TYR A 97 8.07 24.29 16.30
N VAL A 98 8.45 23.07 15.90
CA VAL A 98 8.80 21.99 16.86
C VAL A 98 10.20 21.44 16.65
N PHE A 99 10.56 21.05 15.42
CA PHE A 99 11.82 20.37 15.11
C PHE A 99 12.57 21.06 13.97
N ALA A 100 13.73 21.63 14.26
CA ALA A 100 14.65 22.08 13.23
C ALA A 100 15.12 20.86 12.40
N GLY A 101 14.95 20.92 11.08
CA GLY A 101 15.35 19.85 10.14
C GLY A 101 14.21 18.98 9.58
N ILE A 102 12.95 19.20 9.98
CA ILE A 102 11.78 18.53 9.38
C ILE A 102 11.05 19.49 8.44
N GLY A 103 11.34 19.51 7.15
CA GLY A 103 10.63 20.41 6.21
C GLY A 103 11.14 21.85 6.28
N GLU A 104 12.22 22.13 5.57
CA GLU A 104 12.89 23.43 5.52
C GLU A 104 12.34 24.35 4.40
N GLY A 105 11.47 23.80 3.54
CA GLY A 105 10.85 24.52 2.43
C GLY A 105 9.68 25.42 2.86
N SER A 106 9.27 26.31 1.96
CA SER A 106 8.00 27.03 2.13
C SER A 106 6.81 26.07 2.11
N LEU A 107 5.68 26.46 2.69
CA LEU A 107 4.47 25.64 2.74
C LEU A 107 4.07 25.09 1.36
N PHE A 108 4.15 25.92 0.32
CA PHE A 108 3.82 25.52 -1.04
C PHE A 108 4.76 24.44 -1.59
N ILE A 109 6.06 24.54 -1.31
CA ILE A 109 7.03 23.53 -1.75
C ILE A 109 6.78 22.21 -1.02
N GLU A 110 6.53 22.25 0.29
CA GLU A 110 6.28 21.03 1.06
C GLU A 110 4.97 20.36 0.64
N LEU A 111 3.93 21.14 0.34
CA LEU A 111 2.62 20.63 -0.06
C LEU A 111 2.63 20.06 -1.48
N ILE A 112 3.34 20.70 -2.41
CA ILE A 112 3.39 20.24 -3.81
C ILE A 112 4.45 19.17 -3.97
N ALA A 113 5.72 19.48 -3.70
CA ALA A 113 6.82 18.54 -3.93
C ALA A 113 6.80 17.41 -2.88
N GLY A 114 6.75 17.75 -1.60
CA GLY A 114 6.68 16.78 -0.51
C GLY A 114 5.37 15.99 -0.50
N GLY A 115 4.25 16.67 -0.72
CA GLY A 115 2.93 16.04 -0.80
C GLY A 115 2.79 15.10 -2.00
N SER A 116 3.24 15.49 -3.19
CA SER A 116 3.21 14.60 -4.37
C SER A 116 4.13 13.39 -4.19
N PHE A 117 5.33 13.60 -3.63
CA PHE A 117 6.24 12.50 -3.32
C PHE A 117 5.61 11.50 -2.34
N THR A 118 4.98 12.00 -1.29
CA THR A 118 4.28 11.18 -0.29
C THR A 118 3.09 10.45 -0.91
N ALA A 119 2.31 11.13 -1.75
CA ALA A 119 1.18 10.53 -2.44
C ALA A 119 1.62 9.35 -3.33
N LEU A 120 2.71 9.52 -4.11
CA LEU A 120 3.27 8.46 -4.94
C LEU A 120 3.88 7.33 -4.12
N LEU A 121 4.58 7.65 -3.02
CA LEU A 121 5.14 6.65 -2.10
C LEU A 121 4.07 5.77 -1.44
N VAL A 122 2.86 6.28 -1.26
CA VAL A 122 1.73 5.51 -0.73
C VAL A 122 1.01 4.78 -1.85
N PHE A 123 0.64 5.48 -2.92
CA PHE A 123 -0.19 4.96 -3.98
C PHE A 123 0.49 3.82 -4.76
N VAL A 124 1.72 4.01 -5.21
CA VAL A 124 2.38 3.05 -6.13
C VAL A 124 2.61 1.68 -5.45
N PRO A 125 3.16 1.60 -4.23
CA PRO A 125 3.35 0.31 -3.57
C PRO A 125 2.03 -0.35 -3.19
N ALA A 126 1.03 0.43 -2.74
CA ALA A 126 -0.27 -0.11 -2.40
C ALA A 126 -1.03 -0.66 -3.61
N PHE A 127 -1.00 0.06 -4.73
CA PHE A 127 -1.55 -0.42 -6.00
C PHE A 127 -0.87 -1.72 -6.45
N THR A 128 0.47 -1.75 -6.37
CA THR A 128 1.26 -2.95 -6.71
C THR A 128 0.91 -4.11 -5.79
N GLY A 129 0.82 -3.86 -4.48
CA GLY A 129 0.36 -4.83 -3.49
C GLY A 129 -1.02 -5.39 -3.84
N ALA A 130 -2.00 -4.53 -4.11
CA ALA A 130 -3.36 -4.93 -4.46
C ALA A 130 -3.41 -5.79 -5.73
N ALA A 131 -2.67 -5.40 -6.77
CA ALA A 131 -2.56 -6.18 -7.99
C ALA A 131 -1.96 -7.57 -7.74
N VAL A 132 -0.90 -7.66 -6.94
CA VAL A 132 -0.27 -8.92 -6.55
C VAL A 132 -1.22 -9.77 -5.70
N GLY A 133 -1.93 -9.17 -4.76
CA GLY A 133 -2.92 -9.85 -3.91
C GLY A 133 -4.02 -10.52 -4.73
N ARG A 134 -4.61 -9.78 -5.69
CA ARG A 134 -5.59 -10.32 -6.64
C ARG A 134 -5.01 -11.45 -7.50
N TRP A 135 -3.77 -11.30 -7.97
CA TRP A 135 -3.10 -12.32 -8.78
C TRP A 135 -2.89 -13.63 -8.03
N ILE A 136 -2.50 -13.58 -6.75
CA ILE A 136 -2.31 -14.77 -5.90
C ILE A 136 -3.63 -15.54 -5.77
N VAL A 137 -4.73 -14.88 -5.38
CA VAL A 137 -6.03 -15.53 -5.18
C VAL A 137 -6.54 -16.17 -6.47
N ARG A 138 -6.46 -15.45 -7.59
CA ARG A 138 -6.88 -15.96 -8.89
C ARG A 138 -6.05 -17.18 -9.34
N ARG A 139 -4.76 -17.21 -9.01
CA ARG A 139 -3.91 -18.37 -9.31
C ARG A 139 -4.37 -19.59 -8.52
N ASP A 140 -4.76 -19.40 -7.26
CA ASP A 140 -5.23 -20.49 -6.41
C ASP A 140 -6.61 -21.01 -6.84
N GLN A 141 -7.54 -20.13 -7.21
CA GLN A 141 -8.85 -20.52 -7.76
C GLN A 141 -8.71 -21.37 -9.03
N ARG A 142 -7.89 -20.92 -10.00
CA ARG A 142 -7.64 -21.68 -11.25
C ARG A 142 -7.03 -23.05 -11.01
N ARG A 143 -6.25 -23.22 -9.94
CA ARG A 143 -5.67 -24.52 -9.56
C ARG A 143 -6.74 -25.43 -8.98
N ALA A 144 -7.59 -24.90 -8.10
CA ALA A 144 -8.71 -25.64 -7.55
C ALA A 144 -9.67 -26.13 -8.65
N ASP A 145 -10.04 -25.26 -9.59
CA ASP A 145 -10.91 -25.62 -10.71
C ASP A 145 -10.30 -26.75 -11.58
N ALA A 146 -8.98 -26.72 -11.80
CA ALA A 146 -8.28 -27.74 -12.56
C ALA A 146 -8.21 -29.09 -11.83
N ASP A 147 -8.05 -29.08 -10.49
CA ASP A 147 -8.06 -30.29 -9.67
C ASP A 147 -9.46 -30.92 -9.60
N GLU A 148 -10.52 -30.10 -9.51
CA GLU A 148 -11.92 -30.55 -9.56
C GLU A 148 -12.25 -31.20 -10.91
N ASP A 149 -11.90 -30.56 -12.04
CA ASP A 149 -12.14 -31.11 -13.38
C ASP A 149 -11.43 -32.47 -13.58
N TRP A 150 -10.18 -32.60 -13.10
CA TRP A 150 -9.44 -33.86 -13.16
C TRP A 150 -10.14 -34.98 -12.38
N SER A 151 -10.63 -34.68 -11.17
CA SER A 151 -11.31 -35.67 -10.32
C SER A 151 -12.57 -36.25 -10.97
N VAL A 152 -13.35 -35.41 -11.68
CA VAL A 152 -14.56 -35.82 -12.40
C VAL A 152 -14.23 -36.77 -13.56
N HIS A 153 -13.09 -36.58 -14.23
CA HIS A 153 -12.65 -37.45 -15.31
C HIS A 153 -12.11 -38.80 -14.82
N ALA A 154 -11.40 -38.82 -13.69
CA ALA A 154 -10.88 -40.06 -13.09
C ALA A 154 -12.00 -41.02 -12.66
N GLU A 155 -13.09 -40.48 -12.12
CA GLU A 155 -14.23 -41.28 -11.63
C GLU A 155 -15.10 -41.86 -12.76
N ARG A 156 -14.98 -41.34 -14.00
CA ARG A 156 -15.62 -41.89 -15.20
C ARG A 156 -14.84 -43.01 -15.90
N ASP A 157 -13.57 -43.20 -15.58
CA ASP A 157 -12.72 -44.20 -16.23
C ASP A 157 -12.79 -45.67 -15.70
N PRO A 158 -13.56 -46.06 -14.65
CA PRO A 158 -13.67 -47.48 -14.28
C PRO A 158 -14.60 -48.28 -15.18
N GLU A 159 -15.44 -47.64 -16.01
CA GLU A 159 -16.46 -48.32 -16.83
C GLU A 159 -15.91 -48.86 -18.17
N HIS A 160 -14.68 -48.51 -18.56
CA HIS A 160 -14.04 -48.96 -19.81
C HIS A 160 -12.87 -49.93 -19.63
N ALA A 161 -12.53 -50.31 -18.40
CA ALA A 161 -11.45 -51.28 -18.13
C ALA A 161 -11.89 -52.76 -18.20
N ALA A 162 -13.17 -53.05 -18.49
CA ALA A 162 -13.74 -54.40 -18.40
C ALA A 162 -14.44 -54.93 -19.67
N SER A 163 -14.26 -54.31 -20.85
CA SER A 163 -14.82 -54.80 -22.12
C SER A 163 -13.74 -55.20 -23.13
#